data_AF-A0A949ZP35-F1
#
_entry.id   AF-A0A949ZP35-F1
#
_cell.length_a   1.000
_cell.length_b   1.000
_cell.length_c   1.000
_cell.angle_alpha   90.00
_cell.angle_beta   90.00
_cell.angle_gamma   90.00
#
_symmetry.space_group_name_H-M   'P 1'
#
loop_
_entity.id
_entity.type
_entity.pdbx_description
1 polymer ?
#
loop_
_entity_poly.entity_id
_entity_poly.type
_entity_poly.pdbx_seq_one_letter_code
_entity_poly.pdbx_strand_id
1 'polypeptide(L)'
;MRFFRTAFTIFLLLSIAAGRQKAPPPQPPVRVTVLNVCTLSDADAKTMAAMLERIPLQPGFIANFEVARGITTIEGGRSRFVRARHEFAAGGAFATAQYTLSEDAAEGQSSQITEVLVFRLRDPKEIVQVSIESPALTGRPPQVLAAAPLAERIRLERAGAASVVLARCADQDQSARAGIFQSAGRVLAAYRAAFHASDELAPELSRPDMKAK
;
A
#
# COMPACT_ATOMS: atom_id res chain seq x y z
N MET A 1 -54.11 -31.04 -72.17
CA MET A 1 -54.08 -30.26 -70.91
C MET A 1 -53.38 -31.08 -69.83
N ARG A 2 -52.18 -30.64 -69.41
CA ARG A 2 -51.52 -30.83 -68.10
C ARG A 2 -50.03 -30.54 -68.30
N PHE A 3 -49.60 -29.43 -67.71
CA PHE A 3 -48.22 -28.95 -67.64
C PHE A 3 -47.35 -29.95 -66.88
N PHE A 4 -46.10 -30.18 -67.33
CA PHE A 4 -45.01 -30.60 -66.43
C PHE A 4 -43.63 -30.28 -67.04
N ARG A 5 -42.78 -29.71 -66.18
CA ARG A 5 -41.29 -29.70 -66.19
C ARG A 5 -40.55 -28.69 -67.06
N THR A 6 -40.20 -27.57 -66.41
CA THR A 6 -39.01 -26.79 -66.73
C THR A 6 -38.05 -26.91 -65.54
N ALA A 7 -36.89 -27.54 -65.73
CA ALA A 7 -35.80 -27.55 -64.76
C ALA A 7 -34.80 -26.47 -65.18
N PHE A 8 -34.59 -25.48 -64.31
CA PHE A 8 -33.70 -24.35 -64.53
C PHE A 8 -32.45 -24.55 -63.66
N THR A 9 -31.30 -24.77 -64.29
CA THR A 9 -30.01 -24.96 -63.64
C THR A 9 -29.38 -23.60 -63.36
N ILE A 10 -29.28 -23.20 -62.09
CA ILE A 10 -28.61 -21.96 -61.65
C ILE A 10 -27.20 -22.32 -61.16
N PHE A 11 -26.20 -21.72 -61.82
CA PHE A 11 -24.78 -21.84 -61.50
C PHE A 11 -24.42 -20.81 -60.40
N LEU A 12 -23.98 -21.28 -59.23
CA LEU A 12 -23.64 -20.46 -58.06
C LEU A 12 -22.16 -20.02 -58.13
N LEU A 13 -21.92 -18.71 -58.32
CA LEU A 13 -20.59 -18.09 -58.22
C LEU A 13 -20.25 -17.82 -56.75
N LEU A 14 -19.20 -18.46 -56.23
CA LEU A 14 -18.72 -18.35 -54.85
C LEU A 14 -17.64 -17.25 -54.77
N SER A 15 -17.95 -16.10 -54.16
CA SER A 15 -16.97 -15.04 -53.87
C SER A 15 -16.19 -15.36 -52.59
N ILE A 16 -14.87 -15.56 -52.70
CA ILE A 16 -13.97 -15.73 -51.55
C ILE A 16 -13.52 -14.34 -51.08
N ALA A 17 -14.05 -13.88 -49.94
CA ALA A 17 -13.54 -12.69 -49.25
C ALA A 17 -12.33 -13.07 -48.39
N ALA A 18 -11.13 -12.68 -48.83
CA ALA A 18 -9.91 -12.82 -48.03
C ALA A 18 -9.84 -11.72 -46.95
N GLY A 19 -10.28 -12.05 -45.73
CA GLY A 19 -10.04 -11.22 -44.55
C GLY A 19 -8.59 -11.31 -44.11
N ARG A 20 -7.81 -10.23 -44.28
CA ARG A 20 -6.48 -10.09 -43.66
C ARG A 20 -6.64 -10.03 -42.13
N GLN A 21 -6.25 -11.09 -41.42
CA GLN A 21 -6.02 -11.02 -39.97
C GLN A 21 -4.84 -10.08 -39.70
N LYS A 22 -5.13 -8.94 -39.07
CA LYS A 22 -4.13 -8.01 -38.56
C LYS A 22 -3.37 -8.73 -37.43
N ALA A 23 -2.05 -8.84 -37.55
CA ALA A 23 -1.22 -9.40 -36.49
C ALA A 23 -1.47 -8.64 -35.17
N PRO A 24 -1.49 -9.33 -34.02
CA PRO A 24 -1.63 -8.67 -32.73
C PRO A 24 -0.50 -7.66 -32.54
N PRO A 25 -0.79 -6.46 -31.97
CA PRO A 25 0.22 -5.45 -31.77
C PRO A 25 1.33 -5.98 -30.85
N PRO A 26 2.60 -5.59 -31.08
CA PRO A 26 3.70 -6.00 -30.21
C PRO A 26 3.43 -5.54 -28.78
N GLN A 27 3.58 -6.46 -27.82
CA GLN A 27 3.34 -6.17 -26.41
C GLN A 27 4.31 -5.06 -25.96
N PRO A 28 3.82 -4.04 -25.24
CA PRO A 28 4.65 -2.92 -24.81
C PRO A 28 5.77 -3.43 -23.88
N PRO A 29 6.98 -2.86 -23.97
CA PRO A 29 8.09 -3.28 -23.13
C PRO A 29 7.75 -3.06 -21.65
N VAL A 30 7.69 -4.14 -20.89
CA VAL A 30 7.49 -4.11 -19.43
C VAL A 30 8.83 -3.78 -18.78
N ARG A 31 8.98 -2.56 -18.26
CA ARG A 31 10.15 -2.18 -17.47
C ARG A 31 9.99 -2.71 -16.04
N VAL A 32 10.67 -3.80 -15.72
CA VAL A 32 10.74 -4.33 -14.36
C VAL A 32 11.82 -3.58 -13.59
N THR A 33 11.44 -2.74 -12.62
CA THR A 33 12.39 -2.16 -11.66
C THR A 33 12.53 -3.12 -10.49
N VAL A 34 13.61 -3.90 -10.49
CA VAL A 34 13.96 -4.76 -9.36
C VAL A 34 14.40 -3.87 -8.20
N LEU A 35 13.60 -3.84 -7.14
CA LEU A 35 13.89 -3.09 -5.92
C LEU A 35 14.59 -4.03 -4.94
N ASN A 36 15.88 -3.85 -4.69
CA ASN A 36 16.56 -4.58 -3.61
C ASN A 36 16.18 -3.94 -2.27
N VAL A 37 15.19 -4.52 -1.60
CA VAL A 37 14.59 -3.96 -0.37
C VAL A 37 15.43 -4.23 0.88
N CYS A 38 16.34 -5.20 0.83
CA CYS A 38 17.15 -5.61 1.98
C CYS A 38 18.49 -4.85 2.06
N THR A 39 19.06 -4.47 0.92
CA THR A 39 20.36 -3.81 0.84
C THR A 39 20.18 -2.41 0.25
N LEU A 40 20.08 -1.43 1.14
CA LEU A 40 19.98 -0.03 0.77
C LEU A 40 21.38 0.55 0.54
N SER A 41 21.57 1.32 -0.55
CA SER A 41 22.82 2.03 -0.81
C SER A 41 23.11 3.07 0.28
N ASP A 42 24.36 3.45 0.51
CA ASP A 42 24.70 4.44 1.55
C ASP A 42 24.10 5.83 1.25
N ALA A 43 24.05 6.21 -0.03
CA ALA A 43 23.43 7.46 -0.45
C ALA A 43 21.92 7.46 -0.14
N ASP A 44 21.22 6.37 -0.48
CA ASP A 44 19.79 6.24 -0.19
C ASP A 44 19.52 6.12 1.31
N ALA A 45 20.41 5.45 2.06
CA ALA A 45 20.33 5.36 3.51
C ALA A 45 20.45 6.73 4.18
N LYS A 46 21.37 7.58 3.72
CA LYS A 46 21.51 8.96 4.19
C LYS A 46 20.25 9.77 3.89
N THR A 47 19.71 9.65 2.67
CA THR A 47 18.45 10.31 2.30
C THR A 47 17.29 9.86 3.18
N MET A 48 17.17 8.56 3.45
CA MET A 48 16.13 8.02 4.32
C MET A 48 16.26 8.49 5.76
N ALA A 49 17.47 8.48 6.32
CA ALA A 49 17.73 9.00 7.66
C ALA A 49 17.34 10.48 7.77
N ALA A 50 17.80 11.31 6.82
CA ALA A 50 17.48 12.73 6.79
C ALA A 50 15.97 12.99 6.64
N MET A 51 15.25 12.15 5.87
CA MET A 51 13.79 12.27 5.75
C MET A 51 13.07 11.91 7.03
N LEU A 52 13.51 10.87 7.75
CA LEU A 52 12.92 10.49 9.04
C LEU A 52 13.16 11.57 10.11
N GLU A 53 14.32 12.21 10.12
CA GLU A 53 14.64 13.30 11.05
C GLU A 53 13.76 14.54 10.85
N ARG A 54 13.27 14.77 9.63
CA ARG A 54 12.37 15.89 9.31
C ARG A 54 10.95 15.68 9.84
N ILE A 55 10.56 14.44 10.14
CA ILE A 55 9.21 14.13 10.64
C ILE A 55 9.10 14.60 12.09
N PRO A 56 8.17 15.51 12.43
CA PRO A 56 8.04 16.00 13.79
C PRO A 56 7.49 14.89 14.69
N LEU A 57 8.15 14.61 15.81
CA LEU A 57 7.69 13.63 16.81
C LEU A 57 6.50 14.14 17.65
N GLN A 58 6.25 15.45 17.62
CA GLN A 58 5.06 16.06 18.20
C GLN A 58 4.32 16.77 17.06
N PRO A 59 3.37 16.09 16.40
CA PRO A 59 2.68 16.66 15.26
C PRO A 59 1.74 17.80 15.68
N GLY A 60 1.86 18.95 15.03
CA GLY A 60 0.88 20.04 15.11
C GLY A 60 -0.24 19.83 14.08
N PHE A 61 -1.19 18.96 14.39
CA PHE A 61 -2.36 18.73 13.53
C PHE A 61 -3.39 19.85 13.67
N ILE A 62 -4.13 20.12 12.60
CA ILE A 62 -5.37 20.90 12.70
C ILE A 62 -6.45 20.04 13.37
N ALA A 63 -7.49 20.69 13.91
CA ALA A 63 -8.53 20.00 14.66
C ALA A 63 -9.36 19.00 13.82
N ASN A 64 -9.49 19.25 12.52
CA ASN A 64 -10.27 18.40 11.62
C ASN A 64 -9.46 17.18 11.17
N PHE A 65 -10.10 16.02 11.19
CA PHE A 65 -9.52 14.77 10.71
C PHE A 65 -10.59 13.90 10.04
N GLU A 66 -10.14 12.95 9.24
CA GLU A 66 -10.98 11.98 8.54
C GLU A 66 -10.72 10.60 9.11
N VAL A 67 -11.78 9.82 9.35
CA VAL A 67 -11.71 8.39 9.64
C VAL A 67 -12.48 7.61 8.59
N ALA A 68 -11.78 6.73 7.89
CA ALA A 68 -12.33 5.79 6.92
C ALA A 68 -12.20 4.36 7.43
N ARG A 69 -13.19 3.53 7.11
CA ARG A 69 -13.23 2.11 7.47
C ARG A 69 -13.61 1.30 6.25
N GLY A 70 -13.10 0.08 6.17
CA GLY A 70 -13.43 -0.79 5.05
C GLY A 70 -13.10 -2.25 5.27
N ILE A 71 -13.71 -3.07 4.42
CA ILE A 71 -13.46 -4.49 4.31
C ILE A 71 -13.11 -4.74 2.84
N THR A 72 -12.02 -5.45 2.61
CA THR A 72 -11.68 -5.96 1.29
C THR A 72 -11.66 -7.48 1.33
N THR A 73 -12.16 -8.09 0.25
CA THR A 73 -12.23 -9.54 0.09
C THR A 73 -11.54 -9.90 -1.21
N ILE A 74 -10.63 -10.87 -1.13
CA ILE A 74 -9.94 -11.50 -2.25
C ILE A 74 -10.16 -13.00 -2.10
N GLU A 75 -10.12 -13.77 -3.20
CA GLU A 75 -10.20 -15.24 -3.12
C GLU A 75 -9.18 -15.78 -2.10
N GLY A 76 -9.66 -16.52 -1.08
CA GLY A 76 -8.83 -17.08 -0.02
C GLY A 76 -8.44 -16.13 1.12
N GLY A 77 -8.97 -14.90 1.18
CA GLY A 77 -8.63 -13.98 2.26
C GLY A 77 -9.53 -12.75 2.42
N ARG A 78 -9.55 -12.22 3.63
CA ARG A 78 -10.28 -10.99 3.97
C ARG A 78 -9.37 -10.05 4.74
N SER A 79 -9.42 -8.77 4.40
CA SER A 79 -8.77 -7.70 5.14
C SER A 79 -9.80 -6.70 5.65
N ARG A 80 -9.59 -6.20 6.85
CA ARG A 80 -10.38 -5.12 7.45
C ARG A 80 -9.44 -4.01 7.83
N PHE A 81 -9.84 -2.76 7.66
CA PHE A 81 -9.00 -1.64 8.03
C PHE A 81 -9.78 -0.49 8.63
N VAL A 82 -9.11 0.23 9.50
CA VAL A 82 -9.46 1.59 9.94
C VAL A 82 -8.30 2.49 9.59
N ARG A 83 -8.61 3.65 9.03
CA ARG A 83 -7.63 4.63 8.58
C ARG A 83 -8.03 6.01 9.04
N ALA A 84 -7.17 6.63 9.81
CA ALA A 84 -7.31 8.03 10.18
C ALA A 84 -6.33 8.87 9.38
N ARG A 85 -6.75 10.07 8.97
CA ARG A 85 -5.92 11.05 8.29
C ARG A 85 -6.05 12.39 8.99
N HIS A 86 -4.91 12.95 9.38
CA HIS A 86 -4.79 14.31 9.89
C HIS A 86 -4.04 15.19 8.90
N GLU A 87 -4.39 16.46 8.87
CA GLU A 87 -3.64 17.48 8.16
C GLU A 87 -2.74 18.24 9.14
N PHE A 88 -1.52 18.55 8.71
CA PHE A 88 -0.63 19.40 9.47
C PHE A 88 -1.01 20.86 9.29
N ALA A 89 -0.81 21.66 10.35
CA ALA A 89 -0.87 23.11 10.27
C ALA A 89 0.06 23.65 9.16
N ALA A 90 -0.26 24.85 8.66
CA ALA A 90 0.53 25.50 7.62
C ALA A 90 1.98 25.76 8.08
N GLY A 91 2.92 25.78 7.12
CA GLY A 91 4.34 26.07 7.36
C GLY A 91 5.24 24.85 7.60
N GLY A 92 4.67 23.66 7.83
CA GLY A 92 5.42 22.41 7.92
C GLY A 92 5.74 21.77 6.55
N ALA A 93 6.79 20.93 6.50
CA ALA A 93 7.20 20.20 5.30
C ALA A 93 6.17 19.15 4.83
N PHE A 94 5.31 18.69 5.73
CA PHE A 94 4.29 17.67 5.46
C PHE A 94 2.92 18.32 5.34
N ALA A 95 2.11 17.78 4.43
CA ALA A 95 0.71 18.16 4.27
C ALA A 95 -0.19 17.30 5.15
N THR A 96 0.02 15.98 5.15
CA THR A 96 -0.84 15.03 5.86
C THR A 96 -0.03 13.92 6.52
N ALA A 97 -0.54 13.41 7.64
CA ALA A 97 -0.19 12.11 8.18
C ALA A 97 -1.43 11.20 8.10
N GLN A 98 -1.22 9.94 7.74
CA GLN A 98 -2.28 8.94 7.67
C GLN A 98 -1.81 7.69 8.38
N TYR A 99 -2.59 7.24 9.36
CA TYR A 99 -2.33 6.02 10.12
C TYR A 99 -3.41 5.00 9.78
N THR A 100 -3.00 3.81 9.38
CA THR A 100 -3.88 2.69 9.06
C THR A 100 -3.58 1.53 9.99
N LEU A 101 -4.63 0.97 10.58
CA LEU A 101 -4.59 -0.30 11.29
C LEU A 101 -5.40 -1.30 10.49
N SER A 102 -4.77 -2.37 10.02
CA SER A 102 -5.42 -3.45 9.30
C SER A 102 -5.40 -4.75 10.07
N GLU A 103 -6.41 -5.58 9.83
CA GLU A 103 -6.49 -6.97 10.25
C GLU A 103 -6.72 -7.84 9.03
N ASP A 104 -5.71 -8.63 8.68
CA ASP A 104 -5.68 -9.51 7.53
C ASP A 104 -5.87 -10.96 8.00
N ALA A 105 -6.87 -11.64 7.46
CA ALA A 105 -7.18 -13.03 7.76
C ALA A 105 -7.20 -13.83 6.46
N ALA A 106 -6.17 -14.65 6.26
CA ALA A 106 -6.19 -15.68 5.22
C ALA A 106 -7.03 -16.87 5.70
N GLU A 107 -7.67 -17.56 4.75
CA GLU A 107 -8.49 -18.73 5.06
C GLU A 107 -7.67 -19.81 5.80
N GLY A 108 -8.21 -20.29 6.93
CA GLY A 108 -7.53 -21.29 7.76
C GLY A 108 -6.32 -20.78 8.55
N GLN A 109 -6.06 -19.47 8.57
CA GLN A 109 -4.94 -18.86 9.31
C GLN A 109 -5.43 -17.88 10.38
N SER A 110 -4.57 -17.65 11.38
CA SER A 110 -4.80 -16.61 12.38
C SER A 110 -4.73 -15.22 11.75
N SER A 111 -5.63 -14.32 12.16
CA SER A 111 -5.55 -12.92 11.75
C SER A 111 -4.21 -12.30 12.13
N GLN A 112 -3.67 -11.47 11.24
CA GLN A 112 -2.50 -10.65 11.45
C GLN A 112 -2.88 -9.18 11.44
N ILE A 113 -2.30 -8.41 12.35
CA ILE A 113 -2.49 -6.97 12.48
C ILE A 113 -1.26 -6.26 11.93
N THR A 114 -1.48 -5.23 11.11
CA THR A 114 -0.41 -4.39 10.55
C THR A 114 -0.74 -2.92 10.76
N GLU A 115 0.28 -2.15 11.13
CA GLU A 115 0.23 -0.69 11.23
C GLU A 115 0.97 -0.08 10.04
N VAL A 116 0.32 0.85 9.33
CA VAL A 116 0.93 1.60 8.24
C VAL A 116 0.76 3.09 8.48
N LEU A 117 1.88 3.78 8.61
CA LEU A 117 1.95 5.23 8.77
C LEU A 117 2.50 5.86 7.49
N VAL A 118 1.80 6.87 6.98
CA VAL A 118 2.11 7.53 5.72
C VAL A 118 2.15 9.04 5.89
N PHE A 119 3.22 9.66 5.40
CA PHE A 119 3.43 11.10 5.38
C PHE A 119 3.47 11.62 3.95
N ARG A 120 2.59 12.54 3.61
CA ARG A 120 2.63 13.23 2.30
C ARG A 120 3.35 14.57 2.45
N LEU A 121 4.30 14.85 1.57
CA LEU A 121 4.99 16.14 1.54
C LEU A 121 4.10 17.22 0.93
N ARG A 122 4.24 18.45 1.42
CA ARG A 122 3.49 19.61 0.92
C ARG A 122 3.98 20.07 -0.44
N ASP A 123 5.30 20.25 -0.56
CA ASP A 123 5.98 20.70 -1.78
C ASP A 123 6.96 19.62 -2.25
N PRO A 124 6.47 18.54 -2.87
CA PRO A 124 7.31 17.41 -3.24
C PRO A 124 8.20 17.76 -4.44
N LYS A 125 9.48 18.03 -4.17
CA LYS A 125 10.49 18.18 -5.24
C LYS A 125 10.92 16.81 -5.77
N GLU A 126 11.47 15.99 -4.88
CA GLU A 126 11.98 14.65 -5.22
C GLU A 126 11.20 13.56 -4.50
N ILE A 127 11.01 13.71 -3.19
CA ILE A 127 10.22 12.79 -2.36
C ILE A 127 8.77 13.28 -2.32
N VAL A 128 7.84 12.38 -2.60
CA VAL A 128 6.40 12.63 -2.55
C VAL A 128 5.80 12.16 -1.24
N GLN A 129 6.26 11.01 -0.76
CA GLN A 129 5.69 10.34 0.39
C GLN A 129 6.75 9.56 1.16
N VAL A 130 6.59 9.49 2.47
CA VAL A 130 7.31 8.55 3.34
C VAL A 130 6.29 7.61 3.94
N SER A 131 6.52 6.30 3.90
CA SER A 131 5.70 5.33 4.62
C SER A 131 6.54 4.44 5.52
N ILE A 132 5.99 4.11 6.69
CA ILE A 132 6.57 3.24 7.70
C ILE A 132 5.52 2.17 8.01
N GLU A 133 5.92 0.92 7.97
CA GLU A 133 5.05 -0.24 8.18
C GLU A 133 5.63 -1.13 9.28
N SER A 134 4.75 -1.62 10.14
CA SER A 134 5.09 -2.59 11.18
C SER A 134 5.16 -4.00 10.62
N PRO A 135 5.79 -4.95 11.33
CA PRO A 135 5.58 -6.35 11.01
C PRO A 135 4.11 -6.74 11.17
N ALA A 136 3.72 -7.80 10.47
CA ALA A 136 2.44 -8.46 10.65
C ALA A 136 2.45 -9.22 11.99
N LEU A 137 1.64 -8.78 12.96
CA LEU A 137 1.63 -9.30 14.32
C LEU A 137 0.34 -10.06 14.62
N THR A 138 0.46 -11.21 15.27
CA THR A 138 -0.71 -11.98 15.73
C THR A 138 -1.24 -11.45 17.06
N GLY A 139 -2.56 -11.42 17.22
CA GLY A 139 -3.22 -10.96 18.45
C GLY A 139 -4.38 -10.03 18.17
N ARG A 140 -5.03 -9.54 19.24
CA ARG A 140 -6.09 -8.54 19.10
C ARG A 140 -5.50 -7.14 18.92
N PRO A 141 -6.20 -6.21 18.23
CA PRO A 141 -5.66 -4.87 17.97
C PRO A 141 -5.15 -4.13 19.22
N PRO A 142 -5.86 -4.09 20.36
CA PRO A 142 -5.33 -3.44 21.57
C PRO A 142 -4.07 -4.10 22.14
N GLN A 143 -3.91 -5.41 21.96
CA GLN A 143 -2.73 -6.15 22.43
C GLN A 143 -1.51 -5.81 21.57
N VAL A 144 -1.69 -5.75 20.25
CA VAL A 144 -0.65 -5.37 19.30
C VAL A 144 -0.19 -3.94 19.54
N LEU A 145 -1.13 -3.01 19.78
CA LEU A 145 -0.81 -1.61 20.03
C LEU A 145 -0.18 -1.34 21.40
N ALA A 146 -0.32 -2.25 22.37
CA ALA A 146 0.36 -2.18 23.67
C ALA A 146 1.84 -2.60 23.60
N ALA A 147 2.23 -3.37 22.57
CA ALA A 147 3.62 -3.75 22.36
C ALA A 147 4.46 -2.57 21.84
N ALA A 148 5.77 -2.60 22.06
CA ALA A 148 6.67 -1.57 21.51
C ALA A 148 6.59 -1.58 19.96
N PRO A 149 6.34 -0.43 19.30
CA PRO A 149 6.27 -0.34 17.85
C PRO A 149 7.61 -0.68 17.22
N LEU A 150 7.56 -1.55 16.22
CA LEU A 150 8.70 -1.92 15.40
C LEU A 150 8.43 -1.49 13.96
N ALA A 151 9.38 -0.79 13.36
CA ALA A 151 9.38 -0.57 11.92
C ALA A 151 10.01 -1.79 11.22
N GLU A 152 9.24 -2.45 10.36
CA GLU A 152 9.72 -3.54 9.49
C GLU A 152 10.10 -3.01 8.11
N ARG A 153 9.30 -2.07 7.56
CA ARG A 153 9.50 -1.56 6.20
C ARG A 153 9.34 -0.05 6.14
N ILE A 154 10.23 0.60 5.41
CA ILE A 154 10.28 2.04 5.22
C ILE A 154 10.40 2.30 3.73
N ARG A 155 9.56 3.20 3.19
CA ARG A 155 9.57 3.56 1.76
C ARG A 155 9.55 5.07 1.59
N LEU A 156 10.43 5.56 0.75
CA LEU A 156 10.37 6.92 0.18
C LEU A 156 9.87 6.81 -1.25
N GLU A 157 8.68 7.32 -1.50
CA GLU A 157 8.16 7.46 -2.85
C GLU A 157 8.78 8.69 -3.51
N ARG A 158 9.26 8.54 -4.75
CA ARG A 158 9.88 9.62 -5.52
C ARG A 158 9.04 10.00 -6.73
N ALA A 159 9.00 11.29 -7.05
CA ALA A 159 8.36 11.80 -8.25
C ALA A 159 9.19 11.40 -9.48
N GLY A 160 8.60 10.65 -10.42
CA GLY A 160 9.24 10.29 -11.68
C GLY A 160 10.45 9.33 -11.58
N ALA A 161 10.75 8.80 -10.39
CA ALA A 161 11.87 7.90 -10.15
C ALA A 161 11.46 6.67 -9.31
N ALA A 162 12.30 5.63 -9.32
CA ALA A 162 12.06 4.44 -8.51
C ALA A 162 11.96 4.79 -7.02
N SER A 163 11.14 4.10 -6.23
CA SER A 163 11.09 4.34 -4.79
C SER A 163 12.38 3.87 -4.10
N VAL A 164 12.70 4.49 -2.97
CA VAL A 164 13.76 3.99 -2.06
C VAL A 164 13.06 3.17 -0.98
N VAL A 165 13.48 1.94 -0.76
CA VAL A 165 12.83 1.05 0.22
C VAL A 165 13.88 0.33 1.04
N LEU A 166 13.62 0.25 2.33
CA LEU A 166 14.36 -0.57 3.27
C LEU A 166 13.37 -1.46 4.03
N ALA A 167 13.58 -2.76 4.02
CA ALA A 167 12.81 -3.73 4.79
C ALA A 167 13.75 -4.56 5.67
N ARG A 168 13.28 -5.03 6.82
CA ARG A 168 14.02 -6.01 7.63
C ARG A 168 14.06 -7.33 6.89
N CYS A 169 15.24 -7.93 6.82
CA CYS A 169 15.43 -9.22 6.16
C CYS A 169 16.20 -10.15 7.08
N ALA A 170 15.62 -11.31 7.43
CA ALA A 170 16.18 -12.23 8.41
C ALA A 170 17.56 -12.78 8.01
N ASP A 171 17.79 -12.95 6.71
CA ASP A 171 19.00 -13.59 6.17
C ASP A 171 20.09 -12.59 5.73
N GLN A 172 20.02 -11.33 6.18
CA GLN A 172 20.96 -10.27 5.79
C GLN A 172 21.45 -9.50 7.02
N ASP A 173 22.75 -9.19 7.05
CA ASP A 173 23.29 -8.26 8.06
C ASP A 173 22.87 -6.83 7.72
N GLN A 174 22.01 -6.27 8.57
CA GLN A 174 21.51 -4.91 8.46
C GLN A 174 21.93 -4.04 9.66
N SER A 175 22.97 -4.44 10.39
CA SER A 175 23.50 -3.71 11.55
C SER A 175 23.80 -2.24 11.24
N ALA A 176 24.40 -1.96 10.07
CA ALA A 176 24.66 -0.59 9.59
C ALA A 176 23.39 0.25 9.34
N ARG A 177 22.21 -0.38 9.25
CA ARG A 177 20.91 0.28 9.04
C ARG A 177 20.03 0.27 10.30
N ALA A 178 20.52 -0.27 11.42
CA ALA A 178 19.77 -0.37 12.66
C ALA A 178 19.23 0.99 13.14
N GLY A 179 20.03 2.06 13.01
CA GLY A 179 19.60 3.42 13.39
C GLY A 179 18.42 3.95 12.59
N ILE A 180 18.28 3.56 11.32
CA ILE A 180 17.14 3.96 10.48
C ILE A 180 15.87 3.30 10.99
N PHE A 181 15.90 1.99 11.28
CA PHE A 181 14.74 1.29 11.85
C PHE A 181 14.38 1.81 13.24
N GLN A 182 15.37 2.14 14.07
CA GLN A 182 15.12 2.72 15.38
C GLN A 182 14.44 4.09 15.25
N SER A 183 14.93 4.96 14.35
CA SER A 183 14.33 6.27 14.11
C SER A 183 12.89 6.14 13.60
N ALA A 184 12.64 5.25 12.64
CA ALA A 184 11.31 4.96 12.12
C ALA A 184 10.38 4.38 13.20
N GLY A 185 10.88 3.51 14.09
CA GLY A 185 10.13 2.98 15.22
C GLY A 185 9.70 4.07 16.20
N ARG A 186 10.56 5.05 16.49
CA ARG A 186 10.18 6.22 17.31
C ARG A 186 9.11 7.07 16.64
N VAL A 187 9.20 7.29 15.32
CA VAL A 187 8.17 7.99 14.56
C VAL A 187 6.86 7.22 14.65
N LEU A 188 6.86 5.91 14.41
CA LEU A 188 5.66 5.08 14.53
C LEU A 188 5.05 5.17 15.94
N ALA A 189 5.88 5.12 16.99
CA ALA A 189 5.44 5.29 18.38
C ALA A 189 4.75 6.63 18.65
N ALA A 190 5.40 7.72 18.23
CA ALA A 190 4.89 9.07 18.42
C ALA A 190 3.53 9.25 17.72
N TYR A 191 3.39 8.72 16.51
CA TYR A 191 2.17 8.85 15.73
C TYR A 191 1.09 7.88 16.17
N ARG A 192 1.43 6.69 16.66
CA ARG A 192 0.46 5.80 17.32
C ARG A 192 -0.22 6.53 18.50
N ALA A 193 0.55 7.27 19.30
CA ALA A 193 0.02 8.07 20.39
C ALA A 193 -0.79 9.27 19.90
N ALA A 194 -0.28 10.03 18.92
CA ALA A 194 -0.95 11.22 18.38
C ALA A 194 -2.27 10.92 17.66
N PHE A 195 -2.43 9.71 17.11
CA PHE A 195 -3.65 9.22 16.49
C PHE A 195 -4.58 8.48 17.46
N HIS A 196 -4.24 8.44 18.76
CA HIS A 196 -4.98 7.70 19.77
C HIS A 196 -5.30 6.26 19.33
N ALA A 197 -4.34 5.58 18.68
CA ALA A 197 -4.62 4.35 17.94
C ALA A 197 -5.27 3.25 18.81
N SER A 198 -4.86 3.15 20.07
CA SER A 198 -5.42 2.19 21.03
C SER A 198 -6.85 2.52 21.46
N ASP A 199 -7.17 3.80 21.59
CA ASP A 199 -8.41 4.28 22.20
C ASP A 199 -9.49 4.64 21.15
N GLU A 200 -9.07 5.00 19.93
CA GLU A 200 -9.95 5.39 18.84
C GLU A 200 -9.96 4.34 17.71
N LEU A 201 -8.80 3.97 17.17
CA LEU A 201 -8.75 3.16 15.94
C LEU A 201 -8.98 1.66 16.20
N ALA A 202 -8.42 1.12 17.27
CA ALA A 202 -8.60 -0.30 17.62
C ALA A 202 -10.06 -0.66 17.96
N PRO A 203 -10.82 0.15 18.71
CA PRO A 203 -12.25 -0.07 18.88
C PRO A 203 -13.03 -0.02 17.57
N GLU A 204 -12.69 0.93 16.69
CA GLU A 204 -13.30 1.07 15.37
C GLU A 204 -13.07 -0.18 14.48
N LEU A 205 -11.89 -0.80 14.56
CA LEU A 205 -11.59 -2.04 13.83
C LEU A 205 -12.34 -3.26 14.42
N SER A 206 -12.67 -3.17 15.70
CA SER A 206 -13.34 -4.22 16.47
C SER A 206 -14.87 -4.15 16.41
N ARG A 207 -15.44 -3.18 15.68
CA ARG A 207 -16.89 -2.96 15.65
C ARG A 207 -17.65 -4.17 15.10
N PRO A 208 -18.87 -4.44 15.59
CA PRO A 208 -19.69 -5.55 15.12
C PRO A 208 -19.98 -5.51 13.62
N ASP A 209 -20.23 -4.33 13.04
CA ASP A 209 -20.47 -4.15 11.60
C ASP A 209 -19.23 -4.43 10.75
N MET A 210 -18.05 -4.41 11.37
CA MET A 210 -16.80 -4.83 10.75
C MET A 210 -16.51 -6.33 10.92
N LYS A 211 -17.22 -7.05 11.80
CA LYS A 211 -17.11 -8.50 11.95
C LYS A 211 -17.97 -9.19 10.89
N ALA A 212 -17.49 -10.29 10.33
CA ALA A 212 -18.28 -11.09 9.40
C ALA A 212 -19.58 -11.56 10.08
N LYS A 213 -20.67 -11.62 9.31
CA LYS A 213 -21.74 -12.59 9.59
C LYS A 213 -21.22 -13.98 9.27
#